data_AF-A0A432IWT7-F1
#
_entry.id   AF-A0A432IWT7-F1
#
_cell.length_a   1.000
_cell.length_b   1.000
_cell.length_c   1.000
_cell.angle_alpha   90.00
_cell.angle_beta   90.00
_cell.angle_gamma   90.00
#
_symmetry.space_group_name_H-M   'P 1'
#
loop_
_entity.id
_entity.type
_entity.pdbx_description
1 polymer ?
#
loop_
_entity_poly.entity_id
_entity_poly.type
_entity_poly.pdbx_seq_one_letter_code
_entity_poly.pdbx_strand_id
1 'polypeptide(L)'
;LGRSFKDEELVNITKLKKEEFENIIKEKFNESRNKRNKLLTDDANIELEKRIFIQTVDFLWRSHLQYLEHLRQVVGLRSYAHKDPLDEFKREAFKLFEDLLNKIKIDIITFLNNIEIVPREKEISRNSNINNRNLENNPKCLLIIKKNKKIPRNEKCPATGKKYKHCCGAL
;
A
#
# COMPACT_ATOMS: atom_id res chain seq x y z
N LEU A 1 -8.18 -9.19 -14.19
CA LEU A 1 -8.23 -10.06 -13.00
C LEU A 1 -6.80 -10.40 -12.65
N GLY A 2 -6.35 -10.12 -11.43
CA GLY A 2 -4.94 -10.26 -11.06
C GLY A 2 -4.51 -11.71 -10.91
N ARG A 3 -3.26 -11.91 -10.44
CA ARG A 3 -2.47 -13.15 -10.39
C ARG A 3 -3.08 -14.34 -9.62
N SER A 4 -4.35 -14.24 -9.20
CA SER A 4 -5.05 -15.22 -8.36
C SER A 4 -5.46 -16.50 -9.11
N PHE A 5 -5.68 -16.41 -10.43
CA PHE A 5 -6.04 -17.55 -11.27
C PHE A 5 -5.02 -17.76 -12.39
N LYS A 6 -4.68 -19.02 -12.67
CA LYS A 6 -3.94 -19.39 -13.89
C LYS A 6 -4.91 -19.46 -15.07
N ASP A 7 -4.45 -19.13 -16.27
CA ASP A 7 -5.30 -19.11 -17.47
C ASP A 7 -5.96 -20.47 -17.76
N GLU A 8 -5.25 -21.57 -17.47
CA GLU A 8 -5.75 -22.94 -17.60
C GLU A 8 -6.89 -23.27 -16.62
N GLU A 9 -6.83 -22.73 -15.39
CA GLU A 9 -7.89 -22.92 -14.39
C GLU A 9 -9.17 -22.19 -14.82
N LEU A 10 -9.04 -21.01 -15.44
CA LEU A 10 -10.19 -20.21 -15.90
C LEU A 10 -10.97 -20.90 -17.03
N VAL A 11 -10.29 -21.55 -17.97
CA VAL A 11 -10.94 -22.27 -19.08
C VAL A 11 -11.76 -23.47 -18.59
N ASN A 12 -11.34 -24.11 -17.50
CA ASN A 12 -12.11 -25.20 -16.89
C ASN A 12 -13.30 -24.68 -16.09
N ILE A 13 -13.11 -23.60 -15.34
CA ILE A 13 -14.15 -23.00 -14.49
C ILE A 13 -15.30 -22.43 -15.34
N THR A 14 -15.01 -21.85 -16.52
CA THR A 14 -16.02 -21.28 -17.42
C THR A 14 -16.96 -22.30 -18.07
N LYS A 15 -16.62 -23.60 -18.04
CA LYS A 15 -17.45 -24.68 -18.60
C LYS A 15 -18.42 -25.30 -17.59
N LEU A 16 -18.33 -24.92 -16.32
CA LEU A 16 -19.11 -25.50 -15.23
C LEU A 16 -20.50 -24.88 -15.11
N LYS A 17 -21.39 -25.57 -14.40
CA LYS A 17 -22.71 -25.05 -14.06
C LYS A 17 -22.59 -23.88 -13.06
N LYS A 18 -23.58 -23.00 -13.06
CA LYS A 18 -23.58 -21.75 -12.27
C LYS A 18 -23.27 -21.96 -10.78
N GLU A 19 -23.85 -22.99 -10.15
CA GLU A 19 -23.64 -23.27 -8.72
C GLU A 19 -22.22 -23.74 -8.40
N GLU A 20 -21.67 -24.63 -9.23
CA GLU A 20 -20.30 -25.13 -9.09
C GLU A 20 -19.28 -24.01 -9.29
N PHE A 21 -19.52 -23.14 -10.27
CA PHE A 21 -18.71 -21.94 -10.51
C PHE A 21 -18.67 -21.04 -9.27
N GLU A 22 -19.83 -20.71 -8.67
CA GLU A 22 -19.89 -19.85 -7.49
C GLU A 22 -19.13 -20.44 -6.30
N ASN A 23 -19.22 -21.75 -6.09
CA ASN A 23 -18.54 -22.43 -5.00
C ASN A 23 -17.01 -22.39 -5.17
N ILE A 24 -16.50 -22.68 -6.36
CA ILE A 24 -15.05 -22.66 -6.64
C ILE A 24 -14.46 -21.26 -6.41
N ILE A 25 -15.17 -20.20 -6.83
CA ILE A 25 -14.70 -18.83 -6.61
C ILE A 25 -14.66 -18.47 -5.12
N LYS A 26 -15.68 -18.88 -4.35
CA LYS A 26 -15.72 -18.67 -2.89
C LYS A 26 -14.59 -19.44 -2.21
N GLU A 27 -14.32 -20.68 -2.62
CA GLU A 27 -13.22 -21.49 -2.10
C GLU A 27 -11.86 -20.84 -2.36
N LYS A 28 -11.59 -20.42 -3.60
CA LYS A 28 -10.33 -19.72 -3.95
C LYS A 28 -10.15 -18.41 -3.17
N PHE A 29 -11.23 -17.65 -2.96
CA PHE A 29 -11.19 -16.45 -2.12
C PHE A 29 -10.83 -16.79 -0.67
N ASN A 30 -11.45 -17.83 -0.11
CA ASN A 30 -11.16 -18.31 1.24
C ASN A 30 -9.72 -18.85 1.37
N GLU A 31 -9.20 -19.54 0.36
CA GLU A 31 -7.80 -19.97 0.32
C GLU A 31 -6.84 -18.77 0.38
N SER A 32 -7.10 -17.73 -0.42
CA SER A 32 -6.31 -16.49 -0.39
C SER A 32 -6.37 -15.83 0.99
N ARG A 33 -7.56 -15.72 1.57
CA ARG A 33 -7.74 -15.19 2.94
C ARG A 33 -7.00 -16.02 3.99
N ASN A 34 -7.06 -17.35 3.90
CA ASN A 34 -6.36 -18.26 4.82
C ASN A 34 -4.84 -18.14 4.70
N LYS A 35 -4.29 -17.90 3.50
CA LYS A 35 -2.86 -17.59 3.32
C LYS A 35 -2.48 -16.30 4.04
N ARG A 36 -3.32 -15.25 3.96
CA ARG A 36 -3.13 -13.99 4.70
C ARG A 36 -3.19 -14.20 6.21
N ASN A 37 -4.16 -14.98 6.70
CA ASN A 37 -4.31 -15.35 8.11
C ASN A 37 -3.20 -16.25 8.67
N LYS A 38 -2.35 -16.85 7.82
CA LYS A 38 -1.14 -17.57 8.28
C LYS A 38 0.04 -16.63 8.47
N LEU A 39 0.12 -15.56 7.68
CA LEU A 39 1.17 -14.55 7.74
C LEU A 39 0.86 -13.47 8.80
N LEU A 40 -0.42 -13.14 8.97
CA LEU A 40 -0.96 -12.21 9.95
C LEU A 40 -1.86 -12.97 10.93
N THR A 41 -2.02 -12.49 12.16
CA THR A 41 -3.10 -12.95 13.05
C THR A 41 -4.47 -12.64 12.44
N ASP A 42 -5.50 -13.44 12.76
CA ASP A 42 -6.86 -13.26 12.23
C ASP A 42 -7.42 -11.85 12.52
N ASP A 43 -7.27 -11.34 13.75
CA ASP A 43 -7.68 -9.99 14.13
C ASP A 43 -7.03 -8.90 13.26
N ALA A 44 -5.73 -9.05 12.98
CA ALA A 44 -4.98 -8.10 12.16
C ALA A 44 -5.45 -8.12 10.70
N ASN A 45 -5.81 -9.30 10.16
CA ASN A 45 -6.36 -9.40 8.82
C ASN A 45 -7.79 -8.82 8.74
N ILE A 46 -8.62 -8.97 9.78
CA ILE A 46 -9.94 -8.32 9.86
C ILE A 46 -9.80 -6.79 9.88
N GLU A 47 -8.86 -6.25 10.66
CA GLU A 47 -8.60 -4.80 10.67
C GLU A 47 -8.11 -4.28 9.31
N LEU A 48 -7.24 -5.05 8.65
CA LEU A 48 -6.76 -4.75 7.30
C LEU A 48 -7.94 -4.68 6.31
N GLU A 49 -8.82 -5.69 6.31
CA GLU A 49 -10.00 -5.73 5.44
C GLU A 49 -10.94 -4.55 5.69
N LYS A 50 -11.22 -4.23 6.96
CA LYS A 50 -12.03 -3.06 7.34
C LYS A 50 -11.41 -1.76 6.84
N ARG A 51 -10.09 -1.60 6.98
CA ARG A 51 -9.37 -0.41 6.51
C ARG A 51 -9.49 -0.26 5.00
N ILE A 52 -9.24 -1.34 4.25
CA ILE A 52 -9.36 -1.34 2.79
C ILE A 52 -10.80 -1.00 2.36
N PHE A 53 -11.79 -1.58 3.03
CA PHE A 53 -13.21 -1.30 2.78
C PHE A 53 -13.53 0.19 2.93
N ILE A 54 -13.19 0.77 4.08
CA ILE A 54 -13.48 2.19 4.38
C ILE A 54 -12.75 3.11 3.40
N GLN A 55 -11.47 2.86 3.11
CA GLN A 55 -10.69 3.65 2.17
C GLN A 55 -11.26 3.61 0.75
N THR A 56 -11.72 2.43 0.31
CA THR A 56 -12.32 2.26 -1.02
C THR A 56 -13.64 3.01 -1.13
N VAL A 57 -14.49 2.90 -0.09
CA VAL A 57 -15.77 3.61 -0.02
C VAL A 57 -15.55 5.11 -0.03
N ASP A 58 -14.65 5.65 0.80
CA ASP A 58 -14.36 7.09 0.86
C ASP A 58 -13.87 7.62 -0.49
N PHE A 59 -12.93 6.92 -1.12
CA PHE A 59 -12.38 7.30 -2.42
C PHE A 59 -13.47 7.36 -3.50
N LEU A 60 -14.28 6.31 -3.61
CA LEU A 60 -15.33 6.22 -4.63
C LEU A 60 -16.49 7.20 -4.34
N TRP A 61 -16.83 7.41 -3.07
CA TRP A 61 -17.85 8.37 -2.66
C TRP A 61 -17.45 9.81 -3.01
N ARG A 62 -16.21 10.20 -2.72
CA ARG A 62 -15.69 11.53 -3.09
C ARG A 62 -15.74 11.75 -4.61
N SER A 63 -15.37 10.74 -5.38
CA SER A 63 -15.48 10.80 -6.85
C SER A 63 -16.94 10.90 -7.30
N HIS A 64 -17.86 10.15 -6.68
CA HIS A 64 -19.29 10.23 -6.97
C HIS A 64 -19.87 11.61 -6.69
N LEU A 65 -19.52 12.25 -5.56
CA LEU A 65 -19.95 13.62 -5.26
C LEU A 65 -19.48 14.62 -6.34
N GLN A 66 -18.23 14.47 -6.82
CA GLN A 66 -17.73 15.28 -7.93
C GLN A 66 -18.56 15.06 -9.22
N TYR A 67 -18.90 13.81 -9.55
CA TYR A 67 -19.75 13.50 -10.69
C TYR A 67 -21.15 14.12 -10.56
N LEU A 68 -21.76 14.07 -9.37
CA LEU A 68 -23.06 14.69 -9.13
C LEU A 68 -23.03 16.21 -9.30
N GLU A 69 -21.95 16.87 -8.88
CA GLU A 69 -21.78 18.30 -9.09
C GLU A 69 -21.66 18.65 -10.57
N HIS A 70 -20.89 17.87 -11.34
CA HIS A 70 -20.83 18.04 -12.80
C HIS A 70 -22.18 17.78 -13.47
N LEU A 71 -22.91 16.74 -13.04
CA LEU A 71 -24.24 16.43 -13.56
C LEU A 71 -25.22 17.59 -13.31
N ARG A 72 -25.17 18.21 -12.12
CA ARG A 72 -25.99 19.36 -11.76
C ARG A 72 -25.77 20.56 -12.69
N GLN A 73 -24.53 20.79 -13.12
CA GLN A 73 -24.20 21.86 -14.07
C GLN A 73 -24.73 21.59 -15.49
N VAL A 74 -24.67 20.32 -15.94
CA VAL A 74 -25.06 19.95 -17.31
C VAL A 74 -26.58 19.79 -17.46
N VAL A 75 -27.27 19.30 -16.43
CA VAL A 75 -28.72 19.03 -16.51
C VAL A 75 -29.55 20.29 -16.71
N GLY A 76 -29.06 21.45 -16.25
CA GLY A 76 -29.69 22.75 -16.46
C GLY A 76 -29.87 23.10 -17.93
N LEU A 77 -28.99 22.62 -18.82
CA LEU A 77 -29.09 22.80 -20.26
C LEU A 77 -30.21 21.94 -20.89
N ARG A 78 -30.75 20.94 -20.19
CA ARG A 78 -31.83 20.10 -20.71
C ARG A 78 -33.22 20.75 -20.57
N SER A 79 -33.32 21.82 -19.77
CA SER A 79 -34.53 22.66 -19.66
C SER A 79 -34.98 23.20 -21.03
N TYR A 80 -34.03 23.43 -21.95
CA TYR A 80 -34.31 23.90 -23.31
C TYR A 80 -35.12 22.90 -24.15
N ALA A 81 -35.13 21.61 -23.77
CA ALA A 81 -35.92 20.57 -24.42
C ALA A 81 -37.28 20.32 -23.74
N HIS A 82 -37.78 21.25 -22.92
CA HIS A 82 -39.06 21.16 -22.19
C HIS A 82 -39.18 19.95 -21.25
N LYS A 83 -38.05 19.35 -20.85
CA LYS A 83 -37.99 18.33 -19.81
C LYS A 83 -37.72 18.98 -18.46
N ASP A 84 -38.30 18.45 -17.39
CA ASP A 84 -38.00 18.92 -16.03
C ASP A 84 -36.56 18.52 -15.64
N PRO A 85 -35.65 19.49 -15.43
CA PRO A 85 -34.27 19.22 -15.07
C PRO A 85 -34.11 18.47 -13.75
N LEU A 86 -35.05 18.67 -12.82
CA LEU A 86 -35.01 18.05 -11.51
C LEU A 86 -35.23 16.53 -11.61
N ASP A 87 -36.19 16.11 -12.41
CA ASP A 87 -36.52 14.70 -12.59
C ASP A 87 -35.46 13.96 -13.40
N GLU A 88 -34.90 14.60 -14.43
CA GLU A 88 -33.75 14.08 -15.17
C GLU A 88 -32.52 13.92 -14.25
N PHE A 89 -32.23 14.91 -13.41
CA PHE A 89 -31.16 14.83 -12.42
C PHE A 89 -31.37 13.64 -11.48
N LYS A 90 -32.55 13.48 -10.90
CA LYS A 90 -32.86 12.37 -9.99
C LYS A 90 -32.66 11.01 -10.66
N ARG A 91 -33.17 10.82 -11.89
CA ARG A 91 -33.03 9.57 -12.63
C ARG A 91 -31.57 9.23 -12.90
N GLU A 92 -30.79 10.21 -13.37
CA GLU A 92 -29.39 9.99 -13.73
C GLU A 92 -28.50 9.85 -12.49
N ALA A 93 -28.74 10.64 -11.44
CA ALA A 93 -28.05 10.51 -10.15
C ALA A 93 -28.29 9.15 -9.50
N PHE A 94 -29.53 8.63 -9.55
CA PHE A 94 -29.84 7.30 -9.03
C PHE A 94 -29.09 6.19 -9.79
N LYS A 95 -29.06 6.27 -11.12
CA LYS A 95 -28.28 5.33 -11.94
C LYS A 95 -26.79 5.37 -11.59
N LEU A 96 -26.21 6.56 -11.45
CA LEU A 96 -24.81 6.72 -11.03
C LEU A 96 -24.55 6.14 -9.63
N PHE A 97 -25.54 6.19 -8.74
CA PHE A 97 -25.44 5.60 -7.41
C PHE A 97 -25.48 4.06 -7.46
N GLU A 98 -26.35 3.46 -8.27
CA GLU A 98 -26.36 2.01 -8.49
C GLU A 98 -25.01 1.53 -9.05
N ASP A 99 -24.46 2.26 -10.03
CA ASP A 99 -23.15 1.98 -10.61
C ASP A 99 -22.03 2.11 -9.58
N LEU A 100 -22.10 3.12 -8.69
CA LEU A 100 -21.18 3.27 -7.56
C LEU A 100 -21.21 2.05 -6.63
N LEU A 101 -22.40 1.57 -6.24
CA LEU A 101 -22.52 0.41 -5.35
C LEU A 101 -21.92 -0.85 -5.98
N ASN A 102 -22.12 -1.06 -7.29
CA ASN A 102 -21.51 -2.16 -8.02
C ASN A 102 -19.99 -2.02 -8.09
N LYS A 103 -19.50 -0.80 -8.35
CA LYS A 103 -18.06 -0.51 -8.40
C LYS A 103 -17.37 -0.75 -7.07
N ILE A 104 -17.97 -0.31 -5.96
CA ILE A 104 -17.47 -0.58 -4.59
C ILE A 104 -17.26 -2.08 -4.40
N LYS A 105 -18.28 -2.90 -4.71
CA LYS A 105 -18.19 -4.37 -4.56
C LYS A 105 -17.04 -4.97 -5.38
N ILE A 106 -16.94 -4.58 -6.65
CA ILE A 106 -15.91 -5.09 -7.57
C ILE A 106 -14.51 -4.69 -7.12
N ASP A 107 -14.32 -3.42 -6.75
CA ASP A 107 -13.02 -2.90 -6.35
C ASP A 107 -12.54 -3.57 -5.06
N ILE A 108 -13.40 -3.71 -4.04
CA ILE A 108 -13.05 -4.41 -2.79
C ILE A 108 -12.60 -5.85 -3.07
N ILE A 109 -13.39 -6.62 -3.84
CA ILE A 109 -13.07 -8.00 -4.17
C ILE A 109 -11.75 -8.07 -4.95
N THR A 110 -11.54 -7.13 -5.87
CA THR A 110 -10.32 -7.06 -6.67
C THR A 110 -9.10 -6.75 -5.80
N PHE A 111 -9.19 -5.77 -4.89
CA PHE A 111 -8.13 -5.42 -3.96
C PHE A 111 -7.78 -6.59 -3.04
N LEU A 112 -8.77 -7.23 -2.42
CA LEU A 112 -8.56 -8.34 -1.50
C LEU A 112 -7.98 -9.59 -2.18
N ASN A 113 -8.27 -9.81 -3.46
CA ASN A 113 -7.69 -10.92 -4.21
C ASN A 113 -6.25 -10.67 -4.67
N ASN A 114 -5.86 -9.42 -4.85
CA ASN A 114 -4.55 -9.04 -5.38
C ASN A 114 -3.54 -8.64 -4.29
N ILE A 115 -3.98 -8.53 -3.04
CA ILE A 115 -3.11 -8.11 -1.95
C ILE A 115 -2.12 -9.22 -1.57
N GLU A 116 -0.84 -8.89 -1.60
CA GLU A 116 0.24 -9.78 -1.16
C GLU A 116 0.93 -9.14 0.05
N ILE A 117 0.92 -9.85 1.18
CA ILE A 117 1.56 -9.39 2.40
C ILE A 117 3.01 -9.81 2.32
N VAL A 118 3.88 -8.84 2.06
CA VAL A 118 5.32 -9.05 2.19
C VAL A 118 5.67 -8.81 3.66
N PRO A 119 6.08 -9.83 4.43
CA PRO A 119 6.61 -9.59 5.75
C PRO A 119 7.80 -8.65 5.56
N ARG A 120 7.79 -7.53 6.29
CA ARG A 120 9.00 -6.74 6.45
C ARG A 120 9.98 -7.69 7.14
N GLU A 121 10.91 -8.28 6.38
CA GLU A 121 12.15 -8.78 6.95
C GLU A 121 12.56 -7.68 7.89
N LYS A 122 12.72 -8.00 9.19
CA LYS A 122 13.34 -7.06 10.11
C LYS A 122 14.56 -6.60 9.35
N GLU A 123 14.53 -5.36 8.85
CA GLU A 123 15.72 -4.62 8.61
C GLU A 123 16.34 -4.72 9.99
N ILE A 124 17.25 -5.68 10.15
CA ILE A 124 18.32 -5.62 11.12
C ILE A 124 18.78 -4.24 10.79
N SER A 125 18.37 -3.30 11.63
CA SER A 125 18.81 -1.95 11.55
C SER A 125 20.30 -2.16 11.45
N ARG A 126 20.85 -1.92 10.26
CA ARG A 126 22.24 -1.57 10.12
C ARG A 126 22.30 -0.20 10.79
N ASN A 127 22.06 -0.20 12.10
CA ASN A 127 22.71 0.63 13.06
C ASN A 127 24.18 0.36 12.76
N SER A 128 24.68 1.15 11.82
CA SER A 128 26.08 1.49 11.61
C SER A 128 26.63 2.20 12.86
N ASN A 129 26.33 1.65 14.03
CA ASN A 129 26.60 2.16 15.38
C ASN A 129 26.97 1.02 16.36
N ILE A 130 27.41 -0.15 15.87
CA ILE A 130 27.85 -1.27 16.74
C ILE A 130 29.38 -1.49 16.75
N ASN A 131 30.19 -0.69 16.05
CA ASN A 131 31.67 -0.79 16.16
C ASN A 131 32.38 0.53 16.57
N ASN A 132 31.74 1.37 17.37
CA ASN A 132 32.38 2.56 17.98
C ASN A 132 32.51 2.47 19.51
N ARG A 133 32.64 1.27 20.08
CA ARG A 133 33.02 1.12 21.51
C ARG A 133 34.39 0.47 21.73
N ASN A 134 35.03 -0.04 20.68
CA ASN A 134 36.38 -0.64 20.76
C ASN A 134 37.49 0.22 20.15
N LEU A 135 37.23 1.51 19.84
CA LEU A 135 38.23 2.43 19.30
C LEU A 135 38.58 3.61 20.21
N GLU A 136 37.87 3.77 21.33
CA GLU A 136 38.16 4.81 22.34
C GLU A 136 39.35 4.46 23.23
N ASN A 137 39.76 3.19 23.31
CA ASN A 137 40.86 2.73 24.18
C ASN A 137 42.07 2.16 23.44
N ASN A 138 42.19 2.36 22.13
CA ASN A 138 43.41 1.94 21.42
C ASN A 138 44.49 3.02 21.59
N PRO A 139 45.67 2.72 22.20
CA PRO A 139 46.72 3.72 22.45
C PRO A 139 47.26 4.38 21.17
N LYS A 140 46.96 3.83 19.99
CA LYS A 140 47.30 4.39 18.68
C LYS A 140 46.21 5.28 18.06
N CYS A 141 45.13 5.58 18.78
CA CYS A 141 44.08 6.46 18.27
C CYS A 141 44.59 7.91 18.22
N LEU A 142 44.32 8.60 17.10
CA LEU A 142 44.84 9.95 16.87
C LEU A 142 44.26 10.99 17.86
N LEU A 143 43.05 10.75 18.38
CA LEU A 143 42.43 11.56 19.44
C LEU A 143 43.19 11.47 20.78
N ILE A 144 43.85 10.34 21.04
CA ILE A 144 44.63 10.11 22.26
C ILE A 144 46.05 10.67 22.10
N ILE A 145 46.68 10.43 20.95
CA ILE A 145 48.04 10.91 20.65
C ILE A 145 48.11 12.45 20.63
N LYS A 146 47.07 13.11 20.08
CA LYS A 146 47.00 14.58 19.96
C LYS A 146 45.92 15.18 20.86
N LYS A 147 45.86 14.74 22.12
CA LYS A 147 44.96 15.32 23.12
C LYS A 147 45.20 16.84 23.22
N ASN A 148 44.14 17.64 23.09
CA ASN A 148 44.13 19.12 23.15
C ASN A 148 44.92 19.86 22.04
N LYS A 149 45.29 19.20 20.94
CA LYS A 149 45.88 19.88 19.77
C LYS A 149 44.90 19.90 18.60
N LYS A 150 44.96 20.96 17.79
CA LYS A 150 44.17 21.04 16.55
C LYS A 150 44.65 19.97 15.58
N ILE A 151 43.78 19.04 15.22
CA ILE A 151 44.07 17.97 14.27
C ILE A 151 43.72 18.46 12.85
N PRO A 152 44.67 18.49 11.91
CA PRO A 152 44.39 18.81 10.51
C PRO A 152 43.49 17.76 9.86
N ARG A 153 42.55 18.23 9.06
CA ARG A 153 41.46 17.44 8.47
C ARG A 153 41.93 16.22 7.66
N ASN A 154 43.14 16.28 7.09
CA ASN A 154 43.73 15.24 6.23
C ASN A 154 44.77 14.35 6.95
N GLU A 155 45.00 14.52 8.25
CA GLU A 155 45.98 13.69 8.99
C GLU A 155 45.52 12.24 9.05
N LYS A 156 46.45 11.30 8.81
CA LYS A 156 46.15 9.87 8.85
C LYS A 156 46.16 9.37 10.29
N CYS A 157 45.11 8.67 10.70
CA CYS A 157 45.04 8.03 12.01
C CYS A 157 45.87 6.73 12.03
N PRO A 158 46.85 6.56 12.94
CA PRO A 158 47.64 5.33 13.01
C PRO A 158 46.84 4.10 13.47
N ALA A 159 45.71 4.28 14.15
CA ALA A 159 44.81 3.18 14.50
C ALA A 159 43.94 2.69 13.33
N THR A 160 43.57 3.57 12.37
CA THR A 160 42.61 3.21 11.29
C THR A 160 43.17 3.37 9.88
N GLY A 161 44.36 3.97 9.71
CA GLY A 161 44.97 4.29 8.41
C GLY A 161 44.25 5.36 7.59
N LYS A 162 43.04 5.78 8.00
CA LYS A 162 42.17 6.74 7.30
C LYS A 162 42.50 8.19 7.68
N LYS A 163 42.20 9.14 6.79
CA LYS A 163 42.28 10.59 7.09
C LYS A 163 41.26 10.95 8.18
N TYR A 164 41.56 11.95 9.01
CA TYR A 164 40.71 12.40 10.11
C TYR A 164 39.25 12.67 9.66
N LYS A 165 39.02 13.34 8.53
CA LYS A 165 37.68 13.55 7.93
C LYS A 165 36.88 12.29 7.58
N HIS A 166 37.53 11.13 7.47
CA HIS A 166 36.91 9.86 7.08
C HIS A 166 36.92 8.85 8.24
N CYS A 167 37.21 9.31 9.46
CA CYS A 167 37.25 8.49 10.67
C CYS A 167 36.60 9.27 11.84
N CYS A 168 37.39 9.78 12.78
CA CYS A 168 36.90 10.47 13.98
C CYS A 168 36.23 11.84 13.73
N GLY A 169 36.44 12.43 12.55
CA GLY A 169 35.83 13.71 12.14
C GLY A 169 34.89 13.57 10.94
N ALA A 170 34.32 12.38 10.74
CA ALA A 170 33.24 12.16 9.79
C ALA A 170 31.93 12.65 10.44
N LEU A 171 31.41 13.78 9.93
CA LEU A 171 30.03 14.23 10.15
C LEU A 171 29.15 13.56 9.09
#